data_AF-A0A9E6Y0H0-F1
#
_entry.id   AF-A0A9E6Y0H0-F1
#
_cell.length_a   1.000
_cell.length_b   1.000
_cell.length_c   1.000
_cell.angle_alpha   90.00
_cell.angle_beta   90.00
_cell.angle_gamma   90.00
#
_symmetry.space_group_name_H-M   'P 1'
#
loop_
_entity.id
_entity.type
_entity.pdbx_description
1 polymer ?
#
loop_
_entity_poly.entity_id
_entity_poly.type
_entity_poly.pdbx_seq_one_letter_code
_entity_poly.pdbx_strand_id
1 'polypeptide(L)' 'MFVELDTRSGDGLTVRLEWDRETGNTQIVVYDARRDDLIAFGVPAPNAADAFRHPFRYVP' A
#
# COMPACT_ATOMS: atom_id res chain seq x y z
N MET A 1 -15.39 1.52 4.04
CA MET A 1 -15.04 2.62 3.11
C MET A 1 -13.55 2.88 3.28
N PHE A 2 -12.78 2.74 2.21
CA PHE A 2 -11.34 2.92 2.25
C PHE A 2 -10.96 4.41 2.14
N VAL A 3 -9.95 4.78 2.91
CA VAL A 3 -9.38 6.13 2.97
C VAL A 3 -7.92 6.00 2.62
N GLU A 4 -7.46 6.71 1.59
CA GLU A 4 -6.03 6.80 1.32
C GLU A 4 -5.34 7.56 2.45
N LEU A 5 -4.32 6.93 3.04
CA LEU A 5 -3.48 7.50 4.08
C LEU A 5 -2.16 8.06 3.52
N ASP A 6 -1.56 7.36 2.55
CA ASP A 6 -0.28 7.72 1.97
C ASP A 6 -0.17 7.11 0.56
N THR A 7 0.58 7.75 -0.33
CA THR A 7 0.82 7.26 -1.69
C THR A 7 2.26 7.56 -2.09
N ARG A 8 2.93 6.56 -2.64
CA ARG A 8 4.25 6.72 -3.27
C ARG A 8 4.23 6.09 -4.65
N SER A 9 4.90 6.74 -5.59
CA SER A 9 5.05 6.26 -6.96
C SER A 9 6.53 6.24 -7.33
N GLY A 10 7.00 5.14 -7.91
CA GLY A 10 8.40 4.97 -8.33
C GLY A 10 8.56 3.77 -9.26
N ASP A 11 9.43 3.89 -10.26
CA ASP A 11 9.74 2.85 -11.25
C ASP A 11 8.53 2.19 -11.94
N GLY A 12 7.44 2.95 -12.15
CA GLY A 12 6.20 2.43 -12.75
C GLY A 12 5.28 1.68 -11.77
N LEU A 13 5.65 1.60 -10.49
CA LEU A 13 4.81 1.10 -9.42
C LEU A 13 4.21 2.27 -8.63
N THR A 14 2.92 2.20 -8.35
CA THR A 14 2.22 3.10 -7.42
C THR A 14 1.78 2.31 -6.21
N VAL A 15 2.32 2.64 -5.04
CA VAL A 15 2.00 2.00 -3.78
C VAL A 15 1.17 2.97 -2.93
N ARG A 16 -0.04 2.56 -2.56
CA ARG A 16 -0.98 3.32 -1.74
C ARG A 16 -1.16 2.59 -0.42
N LEU A 17 -1.18 3.33 0.67
CA LEU A 17 -1.63 2.85 1.97
C LEU A 17 -3.07 3.29 2.13
N GLU A 18 -3.97 2.35 2.30
CA GLU A 18 -5.38 2.61 2.52
C GLU A 18 -5.81 2.10 3.90
N TRP A 19 -6.78 2.79 4.49
CA TRP A 19 -7.37 2.45 5.76
C TRP A 19 -8.87 2.22 5.58
N ASP A 20 -9.33 1.04 5.96
CA ASP A 20 -10.75 0.76 6.04
C ASP A 20 -11.31 1.35 7.32
N ARG A 21 -12.14 2.38 7.18
CA ARG A 21 -12.77 3.08 8.31
C ARG A 21 -13.78 2.23 9.06
N GLU A 22 -14.33 1.19 8.45
CA GLU A 22 -15.39 0.37 9.05
C GLU A 22 -14.80 -0.71 9.96
N THR A 23 -13.71 -1.33 9.54
CA THR A 23 -13.04 -2.43 10.26
C THR A 23 -11.82 -1.98 11.06
N GLY A 24 -11.31 -0.78 10.79
CA GLY A 24 -10.07 -0.28 11.39
C GLY A 24 -8.80 -0.89 10.78
N ASN A 25 -8.92 -1.78 9.79
CA ASN A 25 -7.79 -2.44 9.14
C ASN A 25 -7.14 -1.54 8.10
N THR A 26 -5.85 -1.75 7.85
CA THR A 26 -5.16 -1.08 6.74
C THR A 26 -4.83 -2.10 5.65
N GLN A 27 -4.66 -1.61 4.45
CA GLN A 27 -4.16 -2.39 3.33
C GLN A 27 -3.15 -1.58 2.55
N ILE A 28 -2.19 -2.26 1.96
CA ILE A 28 -1.28 -1.66 1.01
C ILE A 28 -1.70 -2.15 -0.37
N VAL A 29 -1.94 -1.21 -1.27
CA VAL A 29 -2.30 -1.45 -2.67
C VAL A 29 -1.12 -1.08 -3.53
N VAL A 30 -0.68 -2.02 -4.37
CA VAL A 30 0.41 -1.82 -5.33
C VAL A 30 -0.19 -1.93 -6.72
N TYR A 31 -0.09 -0.87 -7.49
CA TYR A 31 -0.47 -0.81 -8.89
C TYR A 31 0.78 -0.79 -9.76
N ASP A 32 0.95 -1.80 -10.61
CA ASP A 32 2.00 -1.89 -11.60
C ASP A 32 1.48 -1.35 -12.94
N ALA A 33 1.87 -0.11 -13.28
CA ALA A 33 1.46 0.53 -14.53
C ALA A 33 2.08 -0.13 -15.77
N ARG A 34 3.15 -0.91 -15.63
CA ARG A 34 3.78 -1.63 -16.75
C ARG A 34 2.98 -2.88 -17.13
N ARG A 35 2.31 -3.50 -16.15
CA ARG A 35 1.48 -4.70 -16.34
C ARG A 35 -0.02 -4.45 -16.28
N ASP A 36 -0.41 -3.22 -15.95
CA ASP A 36 -1.79 -2.85 -15.60
C ASP A 36 -2.38 -3.78 -14.53
N ASP A 37 -1.55 -4.15 -13.54
CA ASP A 37 -1.89 -5.13 -12.50
C ASP A 37 -2.00 -4.45 -11.14
N LEU A 38 -2.88 -4.98 -10.29
CA LEU A 38 -3.12 -4.43 -8.96
C LEU A 38 -3.12 -5.55 -7.92
N ILE A 39 -2.30 -5.37 -6.89
CA ILE A 39 -2.18 -6.30 -5.78
C ILE A 39 -2.47 -5.53 -4.48
N ALA A 40 -3.44 -6.01 -3.70
CA ALA A 40 -3.76 -5.48 -2.39
C ALA A 40 -3.45 -6.51 -1.30
N PHE A 41 -2.82 -6.07 -0.21
CA PHE A 41 -2.55 -6.91 0.95
C PHE A 41 -2.93 -6.20 2.24
N GLY A 42 -3.72 -6.90 3.06
CA GLY A 42 -4.11 -6.42 4.39
C GLY A 42 -2.93 -6.41 5.34
N VAL A 43 -2.75 -5.30 6.05
CA VAL A 43 -1.72 -5.13 7.07
C VAL A 43 -2.43 -4.76 8.39
N PRO A 44 -1.99 -5.29 9.54
CA PRO A 44 -2.47 -4.79 10.81
C PRO A 44 -2.18 -3.30 10.96
N ALA A 45 -3.19 -2.51 11.33
CA ALA A 45 -3.06 -1.06 11.55
C ALA A 45 -1.82 -0.62 12.35
N PRO A 46 -1.43 -1.25 13.47
CA PRO A 46 -0.25 -0.83 14.23
C PRO A 46 1.07 -0.97 13.45
N ASN A 47 1.14 -1.85 12.45
CA ASN A 47 2.34 -2.10 11.64
C ASN A 47 2.24 -1.46 10.24
N ALA A 48 1.16 -0.74 9.96
CA ALA A 48 0.84 -0.26 8.62
C ALA A 48 1.89 0.76 8.11
N ALA A 49 2.27 1.69 8.98
CA ALA A 49 3.26 2.72 8.66
C ALA A 49 4.66 2.12 8.47
N ASP A 50 5.06 1.18 9.34
CA ASP A 50 6.34 0.46 9.22
C ASP A 50 6.41 -0.41 7.97
N ALA A 51 5.34 -1.15 7.65
CA ALA A 51 5.26 -1.96 6.45
C ALA A 51 5.32 -1.09 5.18
N PHE A 52 4.68 0.08 5.20
CA PHE A 52 4.68 1.01 4.07
C PHE A 52 6.04 1.71 3.87
N ARG A 53 6.71 2.09 4.97
CA ARG A 53 8.01 2.78 4.95
C ARG A 53 9.21 1.85 4.94
N HIS A 54 9.00 0.53 4.95
CA HIS A 54 10.09 -0.43 5.09
C HIS A 54 11.15 -0.28 3.96
N PRO A 55 12.41 0.04 4.29
CA PRO A 55 13.43 0.42 3.31
C PRO A 55 13.87 -0.72 2.38
N PHE A 56 13.55 -1.98 2.70
CA PHE A 56 14.04 -3.16 1.98
C PHE A 56 13.04 -3.87 1.06
N ARG A 57 11.79 -3.41 0.88
CA ARG A 57 10.77 -4.28 0.24
C ARG A 57 10.49 -4.04 -1.26
N TYR A 58 11.08 -3.03 -1.88
CA TYR A 58 11.00 -2.85 -3.33
C TYR A 58 12.35 -2.36 -3.85
N VAL A 59 13.34 -3.24 -3.79
CA VAL A 59 14.50 -3.14 -4.68
C VAL A 59 14.08 -3.83 -6.00
N PRO A 60 14.27 -3.16 -7.15
CA PRO A 60 13.81 -3.64 -8.48
C PRO A 60 14.41 -4.99 -8.87
#